data_AF-B0NPS6-F1
#
_entry.id   AF-B0NPS6-F1
#
_cell.length_a   1.000
_cell.length_b   1.000
_cell.length_c   1.000
_cell.angle_alpha   90.00
_cell.angle_beta   90.00
_cell.angle_gamma   90.00
#
_symmetry.space_group_name_H-M   'P 1'
#
loop_
_entity.id
_entity.type
_entity.pdbx_description
1 polymer ?
#
loop_
_entity_poly.entity_id
_entity_poly.type
_entity_poly.pdbx_seq_one_letter_code
_entity_poly.pdbx_strand_id
1 'polypeptide(L)'
;MMKKVISLVFGLLIGLAVWAQETADTSASAKDSVSIGSHTEFSATKSADNVTKAQGDSAYMRNDYASAIQIYESLLKKGEAAEVYYNLGNSYYKADDIAKAILNYERALLLQPGNADIRANLEIARSKTIDKVVSVPDIFFVAWIKSLTNCLSVDAWAKLGIVFFILLLISFSLFFFSKQIIWKKSGFIAGILFLVFTVLSNIFASEQKSELLDRNDAIVLSPSVTVRSTPSESGTGLFVLHEGHKIEIKDNSMREWKEIRLEDGKVGWIPASAIEVI
;
A
#
# COMPACT_ATOMS: atom_id res chain seq x y z
N MET A 1 -44.76 4.63 -19.37
CA MET A 1 -43.48 5.17 -18.86
C MET A 1 -42.54 4.10 -18.27
N MET A 2 -43.05 2.93 -17.85
CA MET A 2 -42.28 1.90 -17.11
C MET A 2 -41.37 0.96 -17.94
N LYS A 3 -41.54 0.85 -19.27
CA LYS A 3 -40.61 0.07 -20.12
C LYS A 3 -39.27 0.77 -20.35
N LYS A 4 -39.20 2.10 -20.20
CA LYS A 4 -37.99 2.90 -20.43
C LYS A 4 -37.00 2.83 -19.25
N VAL A 5 -37.50 2.67 -18.02
CA VAL A 5 -36.65 2.59 -16.81
C VAL A 5 -35.99 1.21 -16.69
N ILE A 6 -36.69 0.14 -17.06
CA ILE A 6 -36.13 -1.22 -17.10
C ILE A 6 -35.02 -1.33 -18.16
N SER A 7 -35.17 -0.66 -19.31
CA SER A 7 -34.10 -0.60 -20.33
C SER A 7 -32.89 0.20 -19.89
N LEU A 8 -33.05 1.18 -18.99
CA LEU A 8 -31.96 2.04 -18.53
C LEU A 8 -31.08 1.35 -17.48
N VAL A 9 -31.68 0.55 -16.59
CA VAL A 9 -30.96 -0.20 -15.55
C VAL A 9 -30.30 -1.47 -16.13
N PHE A 10 -30.92 -2.12 -17.12
CA PHE A 10 -30.32 -3.27 -17.82
C PHE A 10 -29.25 -2.84 -18.85
N GLY A 11 -29.38 -1.65 -19.44
CA GLY A 11 -28.37 -1.08 -20.35
C GLY A 11 -27.08 -0.66 -19.66
N LEU A 12 -27.15 -0.16 -18.41
CA LEU A 12 -25.96 0.25 -17.66
C LEU A 12 -25.09 -0.94 -17.20
N LEU A 13 -25.70 -2.12 -17.00
CA LEU A 13 -25.01 -3.34 -16.59
C LEU A 13 -24.34 -4.10 -17.75
N ILE A 14 -24.79 -3.89 -18.99
CA ILE A 14 -24.18 -4.51 -20.19
C ILE A 14 -23.12 -3.60 -20.82
N GLY A 15 -23.23 -2.27 -20.65
CA GLY A 15 -22.24 -1.30 -21.17
C GLY A 15 -20.83 -1.42 -20.57
N LEU A 16 -20.69 -1.96 -19.35
CA LEU A 16 -19.39 -2.14 -18.70
C LEU A 16 -18.68 -3.46 -19.08
N ALA A 17 -19.37 -4.41 -19.71
CA ALA A 17 -18.78 -5.66 -20.19
C ALA A 17 -18.24 -5.57 -21.63
N VAL A 18 -18.62 -4.52 -22.40
CA VAL A 18 -18.31 -4.40 -23.83
C VAL A 18 -17.07 -3.55 -24.12
N TRP A 19 -16.48 -2.88 -23.11
CA TRP A 19 -15.20 -2.14 -23.28
C TRP A 19 -13.95 -2.95 -22.90
N ALA A 20 -14.11 -4.22 -22.47
CA ALA A 20 -12.99 -5.08 -22.05
C ALA A 20 -12.56 -6.08 -23.13
N GLN A 21 -13.09 -6.00 -24.35
CA GLN A 21 -12.87 -6.99 -25.40
C GLN A 21 -12.66 -6.33 -26.76
N GLU A 22 -11.74 -5.37 -26.81
CA GLU A 22 -11.30 -4.75 -28.07
C GLU A 22 -9.78 -4.51 -28.05
N THR A 23 -9.01 -5.55 -27.74
CA THR A 23 -7.60 -5.67 -28.16
C THR A 23 -7.25 -7.14 -28.34
N ALA A 24 -7.86 -7.78 -29.33
CA ALA A 24 -7.28 -8.97 -29.94
C ALA A 24 -7.74 -9.00 -31.40
N ASP A 25 -6.78 -9.26 -32.29
CA ASP A 25 -6.95 -9.71 -33.66
C ASP A 25 -7.11 -8.65 -34.76
N THR A 26 -5.95 -8.22 -35.26
CA THR A 26 -5.62 -8.23 -36.70
C THR A 26 -4.10 -8.44 -36.76
N SER A 27 -3.53 -9.40 -37.50
CA SER A 27 -3.72 -9.62 -38.92
C SER A 27 -3.21 -11.00 -39.38
N ALA A 28 -4.09 -11.66 -40.15
CA ALA A 28 -3.89 -12.36 -41.42
C ALA A 28 -2.61 -13.19 -41.69
N SER A 29 -2.90 -14.46 -41.97
CA SER A 29 -2.11 -15.47 -42.68
C SER A 29 -1.68 -15.05 -44.10
N ALA A 30 -0.43 -15.37 -44.46
CA ALA A 30 -0.02 -15.60 -45.84
C ALA A 30 0.97 -16.78 -45.88
N LYS A 31 0.77 -17.64 -46.88
CA LYS A 31 1.39 -18.95 -47.08
C LYS A 31 2.76 -18.89 -47.77
N ASP A 32 3.52 -19.97 -47.53
CA ASP A 32 4.50 -20.67 -48.39
C ASP A 32 5.80 -19.97 -48.80
N SER A 33 6.94 -20.53 -48.35
CA SER A 33 7.93 -21.20 -49.23
C SER A 33 9.13 -21.77 -48.45
N VAL A 34 9.69 -22.84 -49.01
CA VAL A 34 10.78 -23.71 -48.53
C VAL A 34 12.17 -23.06 -48.72
N SER A 35 13.11 -23.25 -47.78
CA SER A 35 14.53 -23.57 -48.05
C SER A 35 15.42 -23.65 -46.79
N ILE A 36 15.96 -24.86 -46.57
CA ILE A 36 17.29 -25.28 -46.07
C ILE A 36 18.26 -24.18 -45.56
N GLY A 37 18.83 -24.40 -44.37
CA GLY A 37 20.07 -23.74 -43.93
C GLY A 37 20.40 -23.95 -42.45
N SER A 38 21.17 -24.99 -42.16
CA SER A 38 21.79 -25.27 -40.86
C SER A 38 22.88 -24.26 -40.54
N HIS A 39 22.65 -23.33 -39.62
CA HIS A 39 23.73 -22.67 -38.89
C HIS A 39 23.32 -22.44 -37.44
N THR A 40 23.90 -23.25 -36.57
CA THR A 40 24.15 -22.95 -35.17
C THR A 40 24.87 -21.60 -35.07
N GLU A 41 24.12 -20.56 -34.74
CA GLU A 41 24.67 -19.35 -34.13
C GLU A 41 24.14 -19.25 -32.70
N PHE A 42 25.05 -19.60 -31.80
CA PHE A 42 25.05 -19.26 -30.39
C PHE A 42 24.92 -17.73 -30.25
N SER A 43 23.69 -17.22 -30.33
CA SER A 43 23.39 -15.87 -29.90
C SER A 43 23.17 -15.89 -28.41
N ALA A 44 24.29 -15.79 -27.68
CA ALA A 44 24.32 -15.28 -26.32
C ALA A 44 23.92 -13.80 -26.35
N THR A 45 22.65 -13.53 -26.65
CA THR A 45 22.04 -12.24 -26.38
C THR A 45 21.79 -12.22 -24.90
N LYS A 46 22.73 -11.61 -24.17
CA LYS A 46 22.60 -11.22 -22.77
C LYS A 46 21.20 -10.64 -22.57
N SER A 47 20.30 -11.46 -22.02
CA SER A 47 18.96 -11.03 -21.62
C SER A 47 19.16 -9.82 -20.73
N ALA A 48 18.67 -8.65 -21.15
CA ALA A 48 18.66 -7.48 -20.30
C ALA A 48 17.93 -7.87 -19.01
N ASP A 49 18.68 -7.89 -17.92
CA ASP A 49 18.37 -8.52 -16.64
C ASP A 49 16.94 -8.25 -16.16
N ASN A 50 16.00 -9.18 -16.43
CA ASN A 50 14.70 -9.16 -15.79
C ASN A 50 14.81 -9.78 -14.37
N VAL A 51 15.63 -9.17 -13.52
CA VAL A 51 15.75 -9.55 -12.10
C VAL A 51 14.37 -9.82 -11.51
N THR A 52 14.23 -11.00 -10.90
CA THR A 52 12.98 -11.55 -10.38
C THR A 52 13.04 -11.63 -8.86
N LYS A 53 11.86 -11.61 -8.22
CA LYS A 53 11.75 -11.82 -6.77
C LYS A 53 12.40 -13.13 -6.33
N ALA A 54 12.24 -14.20 -7.10
CA ALA A 54 12.85 -15.51 -6.80
C ALA A 54 14.38 -15.47 -6.75
N GLN A 55 15.03 -14.64 -7.59
CA GLN A 55 16.48 -14.45 -7.53
C GLN A 55 16.89 -13.71 -6.25
N GLY A 56 16.13 -12.70 -5.82
CA GLY A 56 16.33 -12.02 -4.54
C GLY A 56 16.16 -12.96 -3.36
N ASP A 57 15.08 -13.75 -3.35
CA ASP A 57 14.79 -14.73 -2.31
C ASP A 57 15.90 -15.79 -2.23
N SER A 58 16.43 -16.24 -3.38
CA SER A 58 17.57 -17.16 -3.45
C SER A 58 18.88 -16.55 -2.95
N ALA A 59 19.15 -15.28 -3.25
CA ALA A 59 20.31 -14.57 -2.69
C ALA A 59 20.19 -14.45 -1.16
N TYR A 60 19.01 -14.08 -0.66
CA TYR A 60 18.72 -14.00 0.77
C TYR A 60 18.92 -15.36 1.47
N MET A 61 18.40 -16.46 0.90
CA MET A 61 18.56 -17.81 1.46
C MET A 61 20.02 -18.26 1.51
N ARG A 62 20.89 -17.73 0.65
CA ARG A 62 22.34 -17.98 0.67
C ARG A 62 23.10 -17.06 1.63
N ASN A 63 22.39 -16.25 2.42
CA ASN A 63 22.93 -15.17 3.26
C ASN A 63 23.67 -14.07 2.48
N ASP A 64 23.47 -14.00 1.16
CA ASP A 64 24.01 -12.93 0.32
C ASP A 64 23.05 -11.73 0.34
N TYR A 65 23.01 -11.06 1.49
CA TYR A 65 22.08 -9.97 1.74
C TYR A 65 22.37 -8.75 0.85
N ALA A 66 23.63 -8.50 0.50
CA ALA A 66 24.01 -7.41 -0.39
C ALA A 66 23.39 -7.59 -1.79
N SER A 67 23.51 -8.78 -2.39
CA SER A 67 22.86 -9.05 -3.67
C SER A 67 21.33 -9.04 -3.55
N ALA A 68 20.78 -9.57 -2.46
CA ALA A 68 19.33 -9.57 -2.22
C ALA A 68 18.77 -8.13 -2.17
N ILE A 69 19.44 -7.23 -1.44
CA ILE A 69 19.10 -5.80 -1.35
C ILE A 69 19.07 -5.18 -2.75
N GLN A 70 20.15 -5.34 -3.53
CA GLN A 70 20.22 -4.76 -4.89
C GLN A 70 19.09 -5.27 -5.80
N ILE A 71 18.77 -6.57 -5.71
CA ILE A 71 17.69 -7.16 -6.49
C ILE A 71 16.35 -6.58 -6.07
N TYR A 72 16.02 -6.54 -4.77
CA TYR A 72 14.74 -6.00 -4.32
C TYR A 72 14.60 -4.50 -4.61
N GLU A 73 15.65 -3.70 -4.43
CA GLU A 73 15.65 -2.29 -4.82
C GLU A 73 15.39 -2.12 -6.32
N SER A 74 15.97 -2.96 -7.16
CA SER A 74 15.75 -2.93 -8.60
C SER A 74 14.32 -3.33 -9.00
N LEU A 75 13.68 -4.23 -8.24
CA LEU A 75 12.28 -4.60 -8.44
C LEU A 75 11.36 -3.43 -8.08
N LEU A 76 11.63 -2.72 -6.99
CA LEU A 76 10.85 -1.59 -6.53
C LEU A 76 10.89 -0.39 -7.51
N LYS A 77 11.92 -0.29 -8.35
CA LYS A 77 11.93 0.69 -9.46
C LYS A 77 10.82 0.46 -10.49
N LYS A 78 10.26 -0.75 -10.58
CA LYS A 78 9.17 -1.09 -11.52
C LYS A 78 7.78 -0.85 -10.91
N GLY A 79 7.70 -0.70 -9.59
CA GLY A 79 6.46 -0.55 -8.87
C GLY A 79 6.59 -1.06 -7.44
N GLU A 80 5.81 -0.47 -6.56
CA GLU A 80 5.77 -0.85 -5.15
C GLU A 80 5.05 -2.18 -4.95
N ALA A 81 5.59 -3.01 -4.06
CA ALA A 81 4.98 -4.27 -3.67
C ALA A 81 5.31 -4.59 -2.21
N ALA A 82 4.29 -4.85 -1.40
CA ALA A 82 4.44 -5.11 0.03
C ALA A 82 5.41 -6.25 0.34
N GLU A 83 5.34 -7.35 -0.42
CA GLU A 83 6.23 -8.50 -0.25
C GLU A 83 7.70 -8.17 -0.59
N VAL A 84 7.95 -7.28 -1.55
CA VAL A 84 9.29 -6.88 -1.95
C VAL A 84 9.89 -5.96 -0.89
N TYR A 85 9.10 -4.99 -0.39
CA TYR A 85 9.51 -4.17 0.75
C TYR A 85 9.77 -5.00 2.01
N TYR A 86 8.91 -5.97 2.32
CA TYR A 86 9.11 -6.86 3.46
C TYR A 86 10.41 -7.66 3.34
N ASN A 87 10.70 -8.24 2.17
CA ASN A 87 11.93 -8.98 1.95
C ASN A 87 13.18 -8.08 1.92
N LEU A 88 13.06 -6.87 1.40
CA LEU A 88 14.11 -5.85 1.49
C LEU A 88 14.38 -5.47 2.95
N GLY A 89 13.34 -5.26 3.75
CA GLY A 89 13.45 -5.02 5.19
C GLY A 89 14.13 -6.17 5.93
N ASN A 90 13.76 -7.42 5.62
CA ASN A 90 14.43 -8.61 6.15
C ASN A 90 15.91 -8.64 5.78
N SER A 91 16.24 -8.29 4.54
CA SER A 91 17.63 -8.27 4.04
C SER A 91 18.46 -7.20 4.75
N TYR A 92 17.93 -5.98 4.90
CA TYR A 92 18.57 -4.91 5.66
C TYR A 92 18.74 -5.26 7.14
N TYR A 93 17.73 -5.88 7.75
CA TYR A 93 17.79 -6.34 9.14
C TYR A 93 18.91 -7.37 9.35
N LYS A 94 19.10 -8.28 8.39
CA LYS A 94 20.17 -9.28 8.42
C LYS A 94 21.55 -8.71 8.11
N ALA A 95 21.60 -7.61 7.35
CA ALA A 95 22.80 -6.82 7.11
C ALA A 95 23.12 -5.83 8.26
N ASP A 96 22.32 -5.83 9.33
CA ASP A 96 22.42 -4.96 10.50
C ASP A 96 22.18 -3.46 10.23
N ASP A 97 21.61 -3.11 9.07
CA ASP A 97 21.11 -1.76 8.76
C ASP A 97 19.67 -1.65 9.26
N ILE A 98 19.52 -1.44 10.57
CA ILE A 98 18.22 -1.46 11.26
C ILE A 98 17.30 -0.33 10.80
N ALA A 99 17.85 0.86 10.53
CA ALA A 99 17.06 2.01 10.11
C ALA A 99 16.37 1.78 8.75
N LYS A 100 17.11 1.24 7.77
CA LYS A 100 16.50 0.86 6.48
C LYS A 100 15.59 -0.35 6.60
N ALA A 101 15.86 -1.28 7.51
CA ALA A 101 14.93 -2.36 7.78
C ALA A 101 13.57 -1.82 8.23
N ILE A 102 13.56 -0.91 9.22
CA ILE A 102 12.35 -0.24 9.72
C ILE A 102 11.63 0.49 8.59
N LEU A 103 12.34 1.32 7.82
CA LEU A 103 11.77 2.04 6.67
C LEU A 103 11.03 1.11 5.71
N ASN A 104 11.66 0.00 5.33
CA ASN A 104 11.06 -0.92 4.37
C ASN A 104 9.91 -1.74 4.99
N TYR A 105 9.96 -2.06 6.30
CA TYR A 105 8.81 -2.67 6.96
C TYR A 105 7.63 -1.70 7.08
N GLU A 106 7.86 -0.42 7.36
CA GLU A 106 6.80 0.61 7.36
C GLU A 106 6.15 0.71 5.99
N ARG A 107 6.95 0.77 4.91
CA ARG A 107 6.44 0.77 3.53
C ARG A 107 5.63 -0.49 3.21
N ALA A 108 6.11 -1.65 3.66
CA ALA A 108 5.38 -2.90 3.49
C ALA A 108 4.05 -2.90 4.26
N LEU A 109 4.05 -2.38 5.50
CA LEU A 109 2.88 -2.29 6.36
C LEU A 109 1.87 -1.29 5.82
N LEU A 110 2.32 -0.19 5.24
CA LEU A 110 1.48 0.80 4.57
C LEU A 110 0.64 0.14 3.46
N LEU A 111 1.25 -0.73 2.66
CA LEU A 111 0.58 -1.48 1.58
C LEU A 111 -0.26 -2.67 2.10
N GLN A 112 0.11 -3.26 3.23
CA GLN A 112 -0.58 -4.39 3.86
C GLN A 112 -0.77 -4.16 5.36
N PRO A 113 -1.70 -3.27 5.76
CA PRO A 113 -1.86 -2.82 7.14
C PRO A 113 -2.31 -3.93 8.10
N GLY A 114 -2.88 -5.01 7.58
CA GLY A 114 -3.34 -6.18 8.33
C GLY A 114 -2.31 -7.30 8.48
N ASN A 115 -1.11 -7.16 7.92
CA ASN A 115 -0.10 -8.22 7.94
C ASN A 115 0.61 -8.30 9.30
N ALA A 116 0.33 -9.38 10.04
CA ALA A 116 0.90 -9.60 11.37
C ALA A 116 2.41 -9.85 11.35
N ASP A 117 2.93 -10.52 10.32
CA ASP A 117 4.36 -10.84 10.20
C ASP A 117 5.19 -9.56 9.98
N ILE A 118 4.72 -8.66 9.10
CA ILE A 118 5.35 -7.35 8.89
C ILE A 118 5.39 -6.57 10.20
N ARG A 119 4.27 -6.52 10.93
CA ARG A 119 4.18 -5.80 12.21
C ARG A 119 5.12 -6.38 13.27
N ALA A 120 5.20 -7.70 13.37
CA ALA A 120 6.09 -8.37 14.31
C ALA A 120 7.57 -8.08 14.00
N ASN A 121 7.98 -8.17 12.73
CA ASN A 121 9.35 -7.88 12.33
C ASN A 121 9.71 -6.39 12.51
N LEU A 122 8.77 -5.49 12.22
CA LEU A 122 8.94 -4.06 12.50
C LEU A 122 9.17 -3.80 13.98
N GLU A 123 8.39 -4.43 14.86
CA GLU A 123 8.55 -4.29 16.31
C GLU A 123 9.89 -4.85 16.79
N ILE A 124 10.32 -6.00 16.25
CA ILE A 124 11.65 -6.56 16.52
C ILE A 124 12.75 -5.59 16.09
N ALA A 125 12.63 -4.98 14.91
CA ALA A 125 13.60 -4.00 14.43
C ALA A 125 13.63 -2.73 15.31
N ARG A 126 12.47 -2.18 15.68
CA ARG A 126 12.35 -1.06 16.63
C ARG A 126 12.89 -1.40 18.02
N SER A 127 12.82 -2.66 18.45
CA SER A 127 13.42 -3.09 19.72
C SER A 127 14.96 -2.96 19.74
N LYS A 128 15.60 -2.86 18.56
CA LYS A 128 17.05 -2.63 18.42
C LYS A 128 17.46 -1.16 18.34
N THR A 129 16.53 -0.22 18.15
CA THR A 129 16.85 1.22 18.09
C THR A 129 17.17 1.78 19.47
N ILE A 130 17.96 2.86 19.48
CA ILE A 130 18.28 3.63 20.69
C ILE A 130 17.02 4.31 21.22
N ASP A 131 16.32 5.04 20.35
CA ASP A 131 15.11 5.75 20.70
C ASP A 131 13.94 4.76 20.77
N LYS A 132 13.42 4.54 21.97
CA LYS A 132 12.19 3.76 22.17
C LYS A 132 10.99 4.64 21.86
N VAL A 133 10.26 4.28 20.82
CA VAL A 133 8.98 4.89 20.49
C VAL A 133 7.98 4.48 21.56
N VAL A 134 7.66 5.39 22.47
CA VAL A 134 6.56 5.20 23.42
C VAL A 134 5.30 5.67 22.72
N SER A 135 4.60 4.75 22.07
CA SER A 135 3.32 5.07 21.47
C SER A 135 2.31 5.39 22.57
N VAL A 136 1.65 6.53 22.43
CA VAL A 136 0.54 6.89 23.33
C VAL A 136 -0.58 5.88 23.07
N PRO A 137 -1.05 5.14 24.09
CA PRO A 137 -2.11 4.15 23.88
C PRO A 137 -3.36 4.83 23.33
N ASP A 138 -3.80 4.39 22.15
CA ASP A 138 -5.11 4.77 21.63
C ASP A 138 -6.20 4.36 22.62
N ILE A 139 -7.26 5.18 22.74
CA ILE A 139 -8.48 4.75 23.44
C ILE A 139 -9.03 3.47 22.78
N PHE A 140 -9.54 2.55 23.58
CA PHE A 140 -9.84 1.19 23.09
C PHE A 140 -10.78 1.14 21.87
N PHE A 141 -11.76 2.05 21.79
CA PHE A 141 -12.67 2.13 20.64
C PHE A 141 -11.95 2.57 19.36
N VAL A 142 -10.98 3.49 19.46
CA VAL A 142 -10.17 3.93 18.31
C VAL A 142 -9.24 2.81 17.88
N ALA A 143 -8.58 2.14 18.82
CA ALA A 143 -7.75 0.98 18.52
C ALA A 143 -8.55 -0.14 17.84
N TRP A 144 -9.77 -0.40 18.31
CA TRP A 144 -10.66 -1.39 17.72
C TRP A 144 -11.11 -1.01 16.30
N ILE A 145 -11.47 0.26 16.06
CA ILE A 145 -11.84 0.75 14.72
C ILE A 145 -10.64 0.66 13.77
N LYS A 146 -9.46 1.14 14.18
CA LYS A 146 -8.22 1.03 13.40
C LYS A 146 -7.92 -0.44 13.07
N SER A 147 -8.05 -1.34 14.04
CA SER A 147 -7.85 -2.78 13.81
C SER A 147 -8.84 -3.35 12.79
N LEU A 148 -10.09 -2.88 12.80
CA LEU A 148 -11.10 -3.30 11.83
C LEU A 148 -10.77 -2.77 10.43
N THR A 149 -10.48 -1.47 10.31
CA THR A 149 -10.11 -0.80 9.05
C THR A 149 -8.87 -1.46 8.44
N ASN A 150 -7.85 -1.72 9.25
CA ASN A 150 -6.58 -2.28 8.81
C ASN A 150 -6.65 -3.78 8.50
N CYS A 151 -7.78 -4.45 8.75
CA CYS A 151 -7.92 -5.88 8.47
C CYS A 151 -7.92 -6.19 6.96
N LEU A 152 -8.32 -5.24 6.12
CA LEU A 152 -8.43 -5.40 4.66
C LEU A 152 -7.66 -4.28 3.96
N SER A 153 -7.22 -4.54 2.72
CA SER A 153 -6.63 -3.51 1.86
C SER A 153 -7.69 -2.56 1.30
N VAL A 154 -7.26 -1.41 0.77
CA VAL A 154 -8.13 -0.44 0.08
C VAL A 154 -9.00 -1.12 -0.99
N ASP A 155 -8.38 -1.95 -1.84
CA ASP A 155 -9.09 -2.65 -2.93
C ASP A 155 -10.11 -3.66 -2.40
N ALA A 156 -9.81 -4.33 -1.29
CA ALA A 156 -10.72 -5.28 -0.67
C ALA A 156 -11.94 -4.56 -0.09
N TRP A 157 -11.74 -3.44 0.62
CA TRP A 157 -12.83 -2.59 1.11
C TRP A 157 -13.67 -2.02 -0.04
N ALA A 158 -13.04 -1.58 -1.13
CA ALA A 158 -13.74 -1.08 -2.31
C ALA A 158 -14.61 -2.17 -2.97
N LYS A 159 -14.08 -3.37 -3.16
CA LYS A 159 -14.83 -4.52 -3.71
C LYS A 159 -16.01 -4.90 -2.80
N LEU A 160 -15.79 -4.91 -1.48
CA LEU A 160 -16.84 -5.21 -0.51
C LEU A 160 -17.95 -4.15 -0.57
N GLY A 161 -17.60 -2.87 -0.69
CA GLY A 161 -18.53 -1.77 -0.91
C GLY A 161 -19.39 -1.95 -2.16
N ILE A 162 -18.78 -2.36 -3.29
CA ILE A 162 -19.49 -2.66 -4.55
C ILE A 162 -20.45 -3.84 -4.38
N VAL A 163 -20.02 -4.91 -3.73
CA VAL A 163 -20.87 -6.09 -3.46
C VAL A 163 -22.09 -5.69 -2.61
N PHE A 164 -21.88 -4.97 -1.51
CA PHE A 164 -22.99 -4.50 -0.68
C PHE A 164 -23.89 -3.50 -1.40
N PHE A 165 -23.35 -2.68 -2.30
CA PHE A 165 -24.15 -1.79 -3.12
C PHE A 165 -25.06 -2.56 -4.10
N ILE A 166 -24.56 -3.63 -4.72
CA ILE A 166 -25.38 -4.50 -5.57
C ILE A 166 -26.47 -5.19 -4.73
N LEU A 167 -26.13 -5.71 -3.55
CA LEU A 167 -27.09 -6.31 -2.63
C LEU A 167 -28.16 -5.30 -2.17
N LEU A 168 -27.78 -4.04 -1.93
CA LEU A 168 -28.71 -2.94 -1.66
C LEU A 168 -29.70 -2.75 -2.80
N LEU A 169 -29.25 -2.74 -4.06
CA LEU A 169 -30.13 -2.62 -5.23
C LEU A 169 -31.08 -3.82 -5.36
N ILE A 170 -30.61 -5.03 -5.09
CA ILE A 170 -31.45 -6.24 -5.06
C ILE A 170 -32.51 -6.12 -3.96
N SER A 171 -32.11 -5.68 -2.76
CA SER A 171 -33.00 -5.48 -1.62
C SER A 171 -34.09 -4.44 -1.91
N PHE A 172 -33.71 -3.35 -2.58
CA PHE A 172 -34.62 -2.30 -3.04
C PHE A 172 -35.61 -2.85 -4.08
N SER A 173 -35.12 -3.67 -5.02
CA SER A 173 -35.97 -4.35 -6.00
C SER A 173 -36.99 -5.28 -5.33
N LEU A 174 -36.56 -6.09 -4.36
CA LEU A 174 -37.46 -6.96 -3.58
C LEU A 174 -38.51 -6.15 -2.80
N PHE A 175 -38.13 -4.99 -2.25
CA PHE A 175 -39.05 -4.10 -1.54
C PHE A 175 -40.14 -3.52 -2.46
N PHE A 176 -39.77 -3.04 -3.65
CA PHE A 176 -40.71 -2.40 -4.58
C PHE A 176 -41.56 -3.39 -5.38
N PHE A 177 -40.95 -4.47 -5.88
CA PHE A 177 -41.60 -5.38 -6.84
C PHE A 177 -42.25 -6.60 -6.21
N SER A 178 -41.94 -6.93 -4.94
CA SER A 178 -42.57 -8.08 -4.31
C SER A 178 -44.06 -7.83 -4.03
N LYS A 179 -44.89 -8.83 -4.32
CA LYS A 179 -46.33 -8.80 -4.02
C LYS A 179 -46.63 -9.20 -2.57
N GLN A 180 -45.74 -9.95 -1.94
CA GLN A 180 -45.93 -10.47 -0.58
C GLN A 180 -45.32 -9.52 0.46
N ILE A 181 -46.08 -9.24 1.53
CA ILE A 181 -45.67 -8.28 2.57
C ILE A 181 -44.38 -8.69 3.31
N ILE A 182 -44.12 -10.00 3.44
CA ILE A 182 -42.96 -10.54 4.16
C ILE A 182 -41.67 -10.15 3.44
N TRP A 183 -41.61 -10.35 2.12
CA TRP A 183 -40.46 -9.97 1.30
C TRP A 183 -40.22 -8.47 1.26
N LYS A 184 -41.28 -7.65 1.32
CA LYS A 184 -41.13 -6.20 1.45
C LYS A 184 -40.45 -5.81 2.76
N LYS A 185 -40.95 -6.32 3.90
CA LYS A 185 -40.35 -6.03 5.20
C LYS A 185 -38.89 -6.48 5.28
N SER A 186 -38.61 -7.68 4.78
CA SER A 186 -37.25 -8.22 4.71
C SER A 186 -36.33 -7.36 3.83
N GLY A 187 -36.77 -7.02 2.61
CA GLY A 187 -36.00 -6.18 1.69
C GLY A 187 -35.76 -4.75 2.21
N PHE A 188 -36.68 -4.21 3.00
CA PHE A 188 -36.47 -2.91 3.64
C PHE A 188 -35.38 -2.98 4.73
N ILE A 189 -35.48 -3.96 5.64
CA ILE A 189 -34.51 -4.12 6.74
C ILE A 189 -33.12 -4.46 6.19
N ALA A 190 -33.05 -5.42 5.26
CA ALA A 190 -31.79 -5.79 4.59
C ALA A 190 -31.21 -4.61 3.79
N GLY A 191 -32.06 -3.77 3.18
CA GLY A 191 -31.62 -2.58 2.46
C GLY A 191 -30.94 -1.57 3.37
N ILE A 192 -31.50 -1.30 4.56
CA ILE A 192 -30.86 -0.41 5.55
C ILE A 192 -29.51 -0.98 5.98
N LEU A 193 -29.44 -2.29 6.26
CA LEU A 193 -28.18 -2.94 6.66
C LEU A 193 -27.12 -2.84 5.56
N PHE A 194 -27.47 -3.16 4.30
CA PHE A 194 -26.53 -3.07 3.19
C PHE A 194 -26.10 -1.63 2.91
N LEU A 195 -26.99 -0.64 3.07
CA LEU A 195 -26.62 0.77 2.97
C LEU A 195 -25.56 1.14 4.02
N VAL A 196 -25.75 0.73 5.28
CA VAL A 196 -24.76 0.96 6.34
C VAL A 196 -23.42 0.32 5.99
N PHE A 197 -23.41 -0.94 5.56
CA PHE A 197 -22.17 -1.62 5.17
C PHE A 197 -21.48 -0.98 3.96
N THR A 198 -22.23 -0.51 2.96
CA THR A 198 -21.66 0.22 1.82
C THR A 198 -21.00 1.51 2.27
N VAL A 199 -21.66 2.30 3.12
CA VAL A 199 -21.11 3.56 3.65
C VAL A 199 -19.85 3.29 4.48
N LEU A 200 -19.90 2.34 5.41
CA LEU A 200 -18.74 1.98 6.23
C LEU A 200 -17.55 1.49 5.38
N SER A 201 -17.80 0.62 4.39
CA SER A 201 -16.75 0.13 3.50
C SER A 201 -16.11 1.27 2.70
N ASN A 202 -16.90 2.27 2.28
CA ASN A 202 -16.38 3.43 1.56
C ASN A 202 -15.57 4.36 2.47
N ILE A 203 -16.03 4.60 3.71
CA ILE A 203 -15.28 5.37 4.71
C ILE A 203 -13.94 4.68 4.99
N PHE A 204 -13.95 3.38 5.28
CA PHE A 204 -12.73 2.63 5.57
C PHE A 204 -11.76 2.58 4.37
N ALA A 205 -12.27 2.41 3.15
CA ALA A 205 -11.44 2.52 1.95
C ALA A 205 -10.84 3.93 1.78
N SER A 206 -11.61 4.98 2.09
CA SER A 206 -11.15 6.37 1.99
C SER A 206 -10.08 6.71 3.01
N GLU A 207 -10.27 6.32 4.28
CA GLU A 207 -9.28 6.49 5.34
C GLU A 207 -7.97 5.79 4.98
N GLN A 208 -8.03 4.51 4.59
CA GLN A 208 -6.85 3.75 4.20
C GLN A 208 -6.17 4.34 2.96
N LYS A 209 -6.96 4.86 2.00
CA LYS A 209 -6.42 5.53 0.82
C LYS A 209 -5.74 6.86 1.15
N SER A 210 -6.25 7.62 2.11
CA SER A 210 -5.58 8.84 2.58
C SER A 210 -4.23 8.49 3.19
N GLU A 211 -4.14 7.44 4.02
CA GLU A 211 -2.86 6.98 4.57
C GLU A 211 -1.85 6.57 3.47
N LEU A 212 -2.31 5.91 2.40
CA LEU A 212 -1.45 5.54 1.25
C LEU A 212 -0.93 6.73 0.44
N LEU A 213 -1.74 7.81 0.32
CA LEU A 213 -1.46 8.95 -0.55
C LEU A 213 -0.76 10.09 0.19
N ASP A 214 -1.14 10.34 1.44
CA ASP A 214 -0.61 11.39 2.30
C ASP A 214 0.62 10.87 3.06
N ARG A 215 1.71 10.60 2.32
CA ARG A 215 3.00 10.09 2.82
C ARG A 215 3.77 11.14 3.60
N ASN A 216 3.21 11.55 4.73
CA ASN A 216 3.82 12.54 5.61
C ASN A 216 4.75 11.90 6.64
N ASP A 217 4.76 10.59 6.78
CA ASP A 217 5.67 9.93 7.72
C ASP A 217 7.05 9.67 7.08
N ALA A 218 8.09 9.75 7.90
CA ALA A 218 9.46 9.46 7.48
C ALA A 218 10.25 8.73 8.59
N ILE A 219 11.34 8.06 8.19
CA ILE A 219 12.29 7.44 9.10
C ILE A 219 13.61 8.21 9.08
N VAL A 220 14.18 8.46 10.25
CA VAL A 220 15.53 9.00 10.39
C VAL A 220 16.55 7.94 9.99
N LEU A 221 17.40 8.23 9.01
CA LEU A 221 18.43 7.31 8.51
C LEU A 221 19.85 7.71 8.95
N SER A 222 20.05 8.94 9.43
CA SER A 222 21.33 9.37 9.98
C SER A 222 21.53 8.79 11.39
N PRO A 223 22.74 8.34 11.76
CA PRO A 223 23.00 7.73 13.08
C PRO A 223 22.55 8.60 14.26
N SER A 224 22.74 9.91 14.13
CA SER A 224 22.12 10.91 15.00
C SER A 224 21.89 12.22 14.26
N VAL A 225 20.84 12.95 14.63
CA VAL A 225 20.52 14.27 14.09
C VAL A 225 20.02 15.17 15.21
N THR A 226 20.55 16.40 15.27
CA THR A 226 20.04 17.41 16.21
C THR A 226 18.84 18.11 15.60
N VAL A 227 17.69 18.00 16.26
CA VAL A 227 16.48 18.73 15.92
C VAL A 227 16.62 20.17 16.38
N ARG A 228 16.29 21.12 15.51
CA ARG A 228 16.54 22.55 15.73
C ARG A 228 15.25 23.35 15.83
N SER A 229 15.32 24.52 16.49
CA SER A 229 14.19 25.44 16.60
C SER A 229 13.84 26.16 15.29
N THR A 230 14.80 26.29 14.37
CA THR A 230 14.67 27.01 13.10
C THR A 230 15.33 26.21 11.98
N PRO A 231 14.89 26.38 10.71
CA PRO A 231 15.45 25.70 9.54
C PRO A 231 16.83 26.27 9.14
N SER A 232 17.81 26.16 10.03
CA SER A 232 19.17 26.67 9.81
C SER A 232 20.17 25.93 10.69
N GLU A 233 21.38 25.72 10.18
CA GLU A 233 22.47 25.07 10.93
C GLU A 233 22.93 25.87 12.16
N SER A 234 22.69 27.17 12.21
CA SER A 234 22.95 28.01 13.39
C SER A 234 21.78 28.03 14.39
N GLY A 235 20.67 27.35 14.07
CA GLY A 235 19.50 27.25 14.94
C GLY A 235 19.81 26.54 16.27
N THR A 236 19.10 26.91 17.33
CA THR A 236 19.27 26.31 18.66
C THR A 236 18.86 24.83 18.61
N GLY A 237 19.73 23.94 19.10
CA GLY A 237 19.42 22.52 19.23
C GLY A 237 18.41 22.28 20.35
N LEU A 238 17.32 21.59 20.02
CA LEU A 238 16.24 21.27 20.95
C LEU A 238 16.45 19.89 21.60
N PHE A 239 16.71 18.87 20.79
CA PHE A 239 16.96 17.50 21.21
C PHE A 239 17.64 16.72 20.07
N VAL A 240 18.08 15.49 20.35
CA VAL A 240 18.74 14.61 19.37
C VAL A 240 17.84 13.42 19.09
N LEU A 241 17.74 13.05 17.81
CA LEU A 241 17.11 11.82 17.35
C LEU A 241 18.16 10.89 16.78
N HIS A 242 17.92 9.58 16.89
CA HIS A 242 18.76 8.54 16.33
C HIS A 242 18.07 7.84 15.15
N GLU A 243 18.86 7.09 14.41
CA GLU A 243 18.38 6.32 13.27
C GLU A 243 17.27 5.32 13.65
N GLY A 244 16.36 5.08 12.70
CA GLY A 244 15.20 4.19 12.89
C GLY A 244 14.01 4.84 13.60
N HIS A 245 14.11 6.09 14.07
CA HIS A 245 12.97 6.79 14.67
C HIS A 245 11.97 7.24 13.59
N LYS A 246 10.68 6.95 13.82
CA LYS A 246 9.58 7.40 12.97
C LYS A 246 9.15 8.82 13.34
N ILE A 247 8.94 9.66 12.35
CA ILE A 247 8.56 11.07 12.50
C ILE A 247 7.44 11.44 11.52
N GLU A 248 6.62 12.42 11.89
CA GLU A 248 5.62 13.02 11.00
C GLU A 248 6.17 14.34 10.42
N ILE A 249 6.13 14.53 9.10
CA ILE A 249 6.50 15.77 8.42
C ILE A 249 5.30 16.73 8.43
N LYS A 250 5.48 17.91 9.01
CA LYS A 250 4.47 18.99 9.06
C LYS A 250 4.66 20.00 7.95
N ASP A 251 5.90 20.37 7.67
CA ASP A 251 6.23 21.31 6.61
C ASP A 251 7.27 20.69 5.66
N ASN A 252 6.85 20.59 4.40
CA ASN A 252 7.65 20.07 3.29
C ASN A 252 8.00 21.16 2.26
N SER A 253 7.69 22.43 2.54
CA SER A 253 7.84 23.57 1.62
C SER A 253 9.30 23.89 1.28
N MET A 254 10.23 23.69 2.22
CA MET A 254 11.65 23.93 2.02
C MET A 254 12.36 22.69 1.48
N ARG A 255 13.33 22.86 0.57
CA ARG A 255 14.04 21.73 -0.04
C ARG A 255 14.98 21.02 0.93
N GLU A 256 15.72 21.78 1.73
CA GLU A 256 16.81 21.27 2.58
C GLU A 256 16.37 21.00 4.02
N TRP A 257 15.26 21.58 4.46
CA TRP A 257 14.78 21.49 5.83
C TRP A 257 13.34 21.02 5.84
N LYS A 258 12.99 20.20 6.84
CA LYS A 258 11.63 19.73 7.08
C LYS A 258 11.27 20.03 8.52
N GLU A 259 10.06 20.56 8.74
CA GLU A 259 9.50 20.65 10.08
C GLU A 259 8.84 19.31 10.40
N ILE A 260 9.17 18.76 11.56
CA ILE A 260 8.75 17.44 11.98
C ILE A 260 8.00 17.50 13.31
N ARG A 261 7.14 16.52 13.54
CA ARG A 261 6.45 16.27 14.79
C ARG A 261 6.72 14.85 15.26
N LEU A 262 7.05 14.70 16.53
CA LEU A 262 7.16 13.42 17.22
C LEU A 262 5.81 12.98 17.80
N GLU A 263 5.69 11.70 18.11
CA GLU A 263 4.49 11.13 18.76
C GLU A 263 4.20 11.77 20.14
N ASP A 264 5.23 12.26 20.84
CA ASP A 264 5.09 12.98 22.12
C ASP A 264 4.65 14.45 21.95
N GLY A 265 4.45 14.90 20.71
CA GLY A 265 4.01 16.24 20.36
C GLY A 265 5.13 17.27 20.22
N LYS A 266 6.40 16.91 20.45
CA LYS A 266 7.52 17.82 20.19
C LYS A 266 7.63 18.12 18.69
N VAL A 267 8.00 19.36 18.38
CA VAL A 267 8.16 19.86 17.03
C VAL A 267 9.55 20.46 16.87
N GLY A 268 10.11 20.34 15.66
CA GLY A 268 11.32 21.05 15.29
C GLY A 268 11.77 20.75 13.87
N TRP A 269 12.92 21.30 13.49
CA TRP A 269 13.44 21.27 12.13
C TRP A 269 14.62 20.32 12.03
N ILE A 270 14.65 19.53 10.96
CA ILE A 270 15.77 18.66 10.62
C ILE A 270 16.16 18.78 9.14
N PRO A 271 17.42 18.48 8.79
CA PRO A 271 17.84 18.39 7.40
C PRO A 271 17.10 17.29 6.65
N ALA A 272 16.63 17.59 5.44
CA ALA A 272 15.93 16.65 4.58
C ALA A 272 16.79 15.43 4.19
N SER A 273 18.12 15.59 4.16
CA SER A 273 19.06 14.50 3.88
C SER A 273 19.17 13.48 5.02
N ALA A 274 18.69 13.81 6.22
CA ALA A 274 18.78 12.93 7.38
C ALA A 274 17.65 11.88 7.43
N ILE A 275 16.63 12.03 6.59
CA ILE A 275 15.39 11.25 6.64
C ILE A 275 15.02 10.69 5.27
N GLU A 276 14.23 9.64 5.29
CA GLU A 276 13.59 9.11 4.09
C GLU A 276 12.09 8.92 4.34
N VAL A 277 11.27 9.43 3.42
CA VAL A 277 9.80 9.34 3.47
C VAL A 277 9.38 7.90 3.26
N ILE A 278 8.37 7.45 4.02
CA ILE A 278 7.77 6.12 3.87
C ILE A 278 7.00 6.07 2.56
#